data_AF-A0A7C1XQG7-F1
#
_entry.id   AF-A0A7C1XQG7-F1
#
_cell.length_a   1.000
_cell.length_b   1.000
_cell.length_c   1.000
_cell.angle_alpha   90.00
_cell.angle_beta   90.00
_cell.angle_gamma   90.00
#
_symmetry.space_group_name_H-M   'P 1'
#
loop_
_entity.id
_entity.type
_entity.pdbx_description
1 polymer ?
#
loop_
_entity_poly.entity_id
_entity_poly.type
_entity_poly.pdbx_seq_one_letter_code
_entity_poly.pdbx_strand_id
1 'polypeptide(L)'
;AYLQQAMRLPRFPKEEKTFLLQGPAWLNDLARQAHDADFPALSADRQEVLLQRIARSQAGENWLSLLLLYIFEALLTAPVYGGNPDGIGWRWLEHDPGFPLPTAANTYDRILKK
;
A
#
# COMPACT_ATOMS: atom_id res chain seq x y z
N ALA A 1 5.12 -4.88 5.22
CA ALA A 1 5.32 -6.31 4.90
C ALA A 1 4.45 -6.74 3.72
N TYR A 2 3.12 -6.56 3.78
CA TYR A 2 2.18 -6.99 2.72
C TYR A 2 2.49 -6.48 1.30
N LEU A 3 2.53 -5.17 1.06
CA LEU A 3 2.77 -4.63 -0.30
C LEU A 3 4.08 -5.14 -0.92
N GLN A 4 5.16 -5.25 -0.13
CA GLN A 4 6.43 -5.82 -0.58
C GLN A 4 6.29 -7.29 -1.02
N GLN A 5 5.46 -8.08 -0.34
CA GLN A 5 5.16 -9.45 -0.72
C GLN A 5 4.27 -9.51 -1.97
N ALA A 6 3.24 -8.66 -2.04
CA ALA A 6 2.38 -8.54 -3.22
C ALA A 6 3.20 -8.25 -4.48
N MET A 7 4.12 -7.27 -4.42
CA MET A 7 5.02 -6.89 -5.53
C MET A 7 6.03 -7.98 -5.96
N ARG A 8 6.15 -9.09 -5.21
CA ARG A 8 6.98 -10.25 -5.57
C ARG A 8 6.19 -11.35 -6.26
N LEU A 9 4.86 -11.30 -6.22
CA LEU A 9 4.02 -12.29 -6.90
C LEU A 9 4.19 -12.12 -8.43
N PRO A 10 4.33 -13.22 -9.20
CA PRO A 10 4.51 -13.13 -10.65
C PRO A 10 3.38 -12.41 -11.40
N ARG A 11 2.17 -12.41 -10.82
CA ARG A 11 0.98 -11.77 -11.38
C ARG A 11 0.90 -10.27 -11.13
N PHE A 12 1.73 -9.73 -10.24
CA PHE A 12 1.64 -8.33 -9.84
C PHE A 12 1.94 -7.46 -11.08
N PRO A 13 1.05 -6.53 -11.48
CA PRO A 13 1.25 -5.78 -12.71
C PRO A 13 2.55 -4.97 -12.66
N LYS A 14 3.38 -5.07 -13.71
CA LYS A 14 4.71 -4.44 -13.73
C LYS A 14 4.60 -2.92 -13.78
N GLU A 15 3.61 -2.42 -14.49
CA GLU A 15 3.29 -1.02 -14.67
C GLU A 15 2.88 -0.41 -13.32
N GLU A 16 2.01 -1.11 -12.59
CA GLU A 16 1.59 -0.71 -11.26
C GLU A 16 2.74 -0.70 -10.24
N LYS A 17 3.60 -1.73 -10.29
CA LYS A 17 4.82 -1.77 -9.45
C LYS A 17 5.72 -0.58 -9.74
N THR A 18 5.89 -0.26 -11.01
CA THR A 18 6.71 0.88 -11.44
C THR A 18 6.09 2.18 -10.95
N PHE A 19 4.78 2.36 -11.11
CA PHE A 19 4.04 3.53 -10.66
C PHE A 19 4.14 3.75 -9.15
N LEU A 20 3.95 2.69 -8.35
CA LEU A 20 4.11 2.74 -6.89
C LEU A 20 5.51 3.17 -6.45
N LEU A 21 6.55 2.65 -7.11
CA LEU A 21 7.95 2.94 -6.77
C LEU A 21 8.41 4.33 -7.25
N GLN A 22 7.75 4.91 -8.25
CA GLN A 22 8.06 6.25 -8.76
C GLN A 22 7.48 7.37 -7.88
N GLY A 23 6.29 7.18 -7.30
CA GLY A 23 5.64 8.24 -6.54
C GLY A 23 6.42 8.79 -5.33
N PRO A 24 7.17 7.98 -4.55
CA PRO A 24 8.05 8.50 -3.51
C PRO A 24 9.12 9.46 -4.06
N ALA A 25 9.63 9.22 -5.27
CA ALA A 25 10.59 10.12 -5.91
C ALA A 25 9.92 11.47 -6.25
N TRP A 26 8.71 11.46 -6.83
CA TRP A 26 7.96 12.69 -7.11
C TRP A 26 7.67 13.49 -5.85
N LEU A 27 7.29 12.81 -4.78
CA LEU A 27 7.03 13.44 -3.48
C LEU A 27 8.31 14.04 -2.87
N ASN A 28 9.44 13.35 -3.03
CA ASN A 28 10.72 13.84 -2.53
C ASN A 28 11.24 15.04 -3.35
N ASP A 29 11.07 15.01 -4.68
CA ASP A 29 11.41 16.15 -5.54
C ASP A 29 10.56 17.37 -5.19
N LEU A 30 9.26 17.18 -4.95
CA LEU A 30 8.36 18.24 -4.51
C LEU A 30 8.77 18.81 -3.14
N ALA A 31 9.19 17.95 -2.21
CA ALA A 31 9.68 18.36 -0.90
C ALA A 31 10.94 19.20 -0.98
N ARG A 32 11.93 18.76 -1.78
CA ARG A 32 13.16 19.53 -2.02
C ARG A 32 12.89 20.88 -2.66
N GLN A 33 12.00 20.94 -3.65
CA GLN A 33 11.61 22.19 -4.29
C GLN A 33 10.89 23.17 -3.34
N ALA A 34 10.08 22.67 -2.40
CA ALA A 34 9.28 23.51 -1.52
C ALA A 34 9.99 23.90 -0.21
N HIS A 35 10.89 23.05 0.29
CA HIS A 35 11.44 23.14 1.65
C HIS A 35 12.94 22.87 1.76
N ASP A 36 13.63 22.62 0.65
CA ASP A 36 15.07 22.28 0.61
C ASP A 36 15.44 21.10 1.52
N ALA A 37 14.52 20.13 1.66
CA ALA A 37 14.69 18.94 2.48
C ALA A 37 13.93 17.75 1.89
N ASP A 38 14.40 16.54 2.17
CA ASP A 38 13.71 15.30 1.81
C ASP A 38 12.37 15.17 2.55
N PHE A 39 11.35 14.59 1.90
CA PHE A 39 10.00 14.45 2.46
C PHE A 39 9.98 13.80 3.87
N PRO A 40 10.73 12.72 4.15
CA PRO A 40 10.73 12.09 5.48
C PRO A 40 11.33 12.97 6.59
N ALA A 41 12.12 14.00 6.23
CA ALA A 41 12.73 14.93 7.18
C ALA A 41 11.82 16.12 7.54
N LEU A 42 10.70 16.29 6.84
CA LEU A 42 9.74 17.35 7.12
C LEU A 42 8.89 17.06 8.36
N SER A 43 8.34 18.10 8.98
CA SER A 43 7.32 17.95 10.03
C SER A 43 6.02 17.38 9.45
N ALA A 44 5.20 16.75 10.29
CA ALA A 44 3.92 16.16 9.88
C ALA A 44 3.01 17.18 9.15
N ASP A 45 2.93 18.42 9.64
CA ASP A 45 2.13 19.47 9.00
C ASP A 45 2.63 19.79 7.58
N ARG A 46 3.96 19.82 7.37
CA ARG A 46 4.54 20.06 6.05
C ARG A 46 4.35 18.87 5.14
N GLN A 47 4.47 17.65 5.67
CA GLN A 47 4.16 16.42 4.92
C GLN A 47 2.72 16.43 4.42
N GLU A 48 1.76 16.76 5.28
CA GLU A 48 0.33 16.86 4.93
C GLU A 48 0.09 17.88 3.83
N VAL A 49 0.68 19.09 3.93
CA VAL A 49 0.56 20.12 2.89
C VAL A 49 1.07 19.62 1.52
N LEU A 50 2.17 18.88 1.50
CA LEU A 50 2.71 18.32 0.25
C LEU A 50 1.85 17.18 -0.29
N LEU A 51 1.32 16.30 0.56
CA LEU A 51 0.40 15.23 0.16
C LEU A 51 -0.88 15.82 -0.45
N GLN A 52 -1.47 16.85 0.18
CA GLN A 52 -2.61 17.58 -0.37
C GLN A 52 -2.28 18.23 -1.71
N ARG A 53 -1.06 18.75 -1.89
CA ARG A 53 -0.63 19.32 -3.17
C ARG A 53 -0.49 18.25 -4.26
N ILE A 54 0.07 17.08 -3.94
CA ILE A 54 0.13 15.94 -4.86
C ILE A 54 -1.26 15.48 -5.27
N ALA A 55 -2.19 15.39 -4.31
CA ALA A 55 -3.57 14.95 -4.53
C ALA A 55 -4.35 15.83 -5.52
N ARG A 56 -3.91 17.05 -5.81
CA ARG A 56 -4.55 17.94 -6.79
C ARG A 56 -4.27 17.57 -8.25
N SER A 57 -3.31 16.68 -8.50
CA SER A 57 -3.03 16.18 -9.84
C SER A 57 -3.65 14.80 -10.03
N GLN A 58 -4.15 14.49 -11.24
CA GLN A 58 -4.73 13.17 -11.52
C GLN A 58 -3.76 12.02 -11.19
N ALA A 59 -2.48 12.18 -11.57
CA ALA A 59 -1.46 11.17 -11.31
C ALA A 59 -1.19 11.01 -9.80
N GLY A 60 -1.13 12.11 -9.06
CA GLY A 60 -0.92 12.10 -7.62
C GLY A 60 -2.09 11.52 -6.85
N GLU A 61 -3.32 11.89 -7.20
CA GLU A 61 -4.54 11.31 -6.65
C GLU A 61 -4.59 9.80 -6.90
N ASN A 62 -4.31 9.35 -8.13
CA ASN A 62 -4.28 7.93 -8.47
C ASN A 62 -3.21 7.18 -7.66
N TRP A 63 -2.03 7.78 -7.47
CA TRP A 63 -0.95 7.17 -6.68
C TRP A 63 -1.32 7.03 -5.20
N LEU A 64 -1.88 8.09 -4.59
CA LEU A 64 -2.35 8.04 -3.20
C LEU A 64 -3.50 7.04 -3.02
N SER A 65 -4.44 7.01 -3.96
CA SER A 65 -5.54 6.03 -3.95
C SER A 65 -5.03 4.60 -4.01
N LEU A 66 -3.99 4.35 -4.80
CA LEU A 66 -3.35 3.04 -4.88
C LEU A 66 -2.61 2.68 -3.58
N LEU A 67 -1.93 3.63 -2.93
CA LEU A 67 -1.35 3.38 -1.62
C LEU A 67 -2.42 3.04 -0.57
N LEU A 68 -3.54 3.77 -0.57
CA LEU A 68 -4.67 3.51 0.32
C LEU A 68 -5.27 2.13 0.06
N LEU A 69 -5.43 1.73 -1.22
CA LEU A 69 -5.86 0.38 -1.58
C LEU A 69 -4.96 -0.68 -0.91
N TYR A 70 -3.64 -0.55 -1.02
CA TYR A 70 -2.72 -1.51 -0.42
C TYR A 70 -2.65 -1.46 1.10
N ILE A 71 -2.95 -0.31 1.71
CA ILE A 71 -3.13 -0.21 3.16
C ILE A 71 -4.39 -0.99 3.59
N PHE A 72 -5.51 -0.81 2.87
CA PHE A 72 -6.74 -1.55 3.15
C PHE A 72 -6.60 -3.05 2.91
N GLU A 73 -5.92 -3.46 1.83
CA GLU A 73 -5.59 -4.87 1.63
C GLU A 73 -4.73 -5.41 2.77
N ALA A 74 -3.68 -4.67 3.17
CA ALA A 74 -2.83 -5.08 4.30
C ALA A 74 -3.61 -5.16 5.61
N LEU A 75 -4.70 -4.41 5.77
CA LEU A 75 -5.51 -4.40 6.98
C LEU A 75 -6.59 -5.50 7.00
N LEU A 76 -7.18 -5.80 5.84
CA LEU A 76 -8.38 -6.64 5.72
C LEU A 76 -8.08 -8.07 5.25
N THR A 77 -6.95 -8.30 4.60
CA THR A 77 -6.63 -9.61 4.03
C THR A 77 -6.34 -10.62 5.15
N ALA A 78 -6.63 -11.90 4.91
CA ALA A 78 -6.30 -12.97 5.85
C ALA A 78 -4.78 -13.01 6.16
N PRO A 79 -4.38 -13.27 7.42
CA PRO A 79 -2.98 -13.23 7.85
C PRO A 79 -2.02 -14.08 7.00
N VAL A 80 -2.52 -15.19 6.45
CA VAL A 80 -1.74 -16.10 5.59
C VAL A 80 -1.16 -15.42 4.33
N TYR A 81 -1.72 -14.29 3.90
CA TYR A 81 -1.22 -13.51 2.76
C TYR A 81 -0.19 -12.43 3.14
N GLY A 82 0.20 -12.36 4.42
CA GLY A 82 1.25 -11.46 4.92
C GLY A 82 0.78 -10.04 5.28
N GLY A 83 -0.52 -9.79 5.21
CA GLY A 83 -1.19 -8.65 5.83
C GLY A 83 -1.74 -9.01 7.21
N ASN A 84 -2.30 -8.02 7.90
CA ASN A 84 -3.15 -8.18 9.07
C ASN A 84 -2.62 -9.17 10.12
N PRO A 85 -1.38 -8.97 10.62
CA PRO A 85 -0.78 -9.88 11.58
C PRO A 85 -1.67 -10.03 12.80
N ASP A 86 -1.83 -11.27 13.23
CA ASP A 86 -2.70 -11.66 14.35
C ASP A 86 -4.15 -11.18 14.21
N GLY A 87 -4.63 -10.78 13.03
CA GLY A 87 -5.98 -10.24 12.84
C GLY A 87 -6.21 -8.86 13.48
N ILE A 88 -5.15 -8.07 13.71
CA ILE A 88 -5.26 -6.76 14.39
C ILE A 88 -6.18 -5.77 13.65
N GLY A 89 -6.13 -5.75 12.32
CA GLY A 89 -6.99 -4.90 11.50
C GLY A 89 -8.45 -5.31 11.58
N TRP A 90 -8.72 -6.62 11.66
CA TRP A 90 -10.08 -7.11 11.87
C TRP A 90 -10.64 -6.71 13.23
N ARG A 91 -9.85 -6.87 14.29
CA ARG A 91 -10.26 -6.41 15.63
C ARG A 91 -10.49 -4.90 15.69
N TRP A 92 -9.60 -4.13 15.06
CA TRP A 92 -9.72 -2.67 15.04
C TRP A 92 -11.00 -2.20 14.34
N LEU A 93 -11.40 -2.89 13.27
CA LEU A 93 -12.58 -2.56 12.48
C LEU A 93 -13.85 -3.29 12.91
N GLU A 94 -13.78 -4.14 13.94
CA GLU A 94 -14.85 -5.09 14.29
C GLU A 94 -15.33 -5.91 13.07
N HIS A 95 -14.39 -6.24 12.17
CA HIS A 95 -14.66 -6.98 10.95
C HIS A 95 -14.76 -8.48 11.23
N ASP A 96 -15.88 -9.10 10.83
CA ASP A 96 -16.06 -10.55 10.85
C ASP A 96 -15.61 -11.15 9.51
N PRO A 97 -14.49 -11.90 9.47
CA PRO A 97 -13.99 -12.48 8.22
C PRO A 97 -14.78 -13.73 7.80
N GLY A 98 -14.68 -14.09 6.52
CA GLY A 98 -15.29 -15.32 6.02
C GLY A 98 -14.57 -16.59 6.50
N PHE A 99 -15.34 -17.63 6.82
CA PHE A 99 -14.85 -18.96 7.21
C PHE A 99 -15.23 -20.05 6.18
N PRO A 100 -14.41 -21.10 5.99
CA PRO A 100 -13.10 -21.30 6.60
C PRO A 100 -12.05 -20.34 6.05
N LEU A 101 -11.09 -19.95 6.89
CA LEU A 101 -9.96 -19.14 6.45
C LEU A 101 -9.03 -19.96 5.54
N PRO A 102 -8.35 -19.32 4.57
CA PRO A 102 -7.31 -19.98 3.80
C PRO A 102 -6.14 -20.35 4.71
N THR A 103 -5.63 -21.55 4.47
CA THR A 103 -4.38 -22.10 5.01
C THR A 103 -3.24 -21.84 4.03
N ALA A 104 -2.00 -22.08 4.48
CA ALA A 104 -0.84 -22.01 3.60
C ALA A 104 -0.92 -22.99 2.40
N ALA A 105 -1.75 -24.03 2.45
CA ALA A 105 -1.89 -25.00 1.36
C ALA A 105 -2.84 -24.55 0.24
N ASN A 106 -3.79 -23.67 0.52
CA ASN A 106 -4.89 -23.28 -0.36
C ASN A 106 -5.00 -21.75 -0.52
N THR A 107 -3.88 -21.05 -0.45
CA THR A 107 -3.82 -19.64 -0.85
C THR A 107 -4.11 -19.48 -2.34
N TYR A 108 -4.70 -18.36 -2.74
CA TYR A 108 -5.08 -18.13 -4.15
C TYR A 108 -3.89 -18.22 -5.12
N ASP A 109 -2.65 -17.95 -4.67
CA ASP A 109 -1.43 -18.14 -5.46
C ASP A 109 -0.95 -19.56 -5.65
N ARG A 110 -1.42 -20.49 -4.84
CA ARG A 110 -1.16 -21.91 -5.01
C ARG A 110 -2.23 -22.58 -5.84
N ILE A 111 -3.49 -22.18 -5.66
CA ILE A 111 -4.62 -22.75 -6.41
C ILE A 111 -4.57 -22.35 -7.88
N LEU A 112 -4.30 -21.07 -8.18
CA LEU A 112 -4.27 -20.56 -9.56
C LEU A 112 -3.02 -20.96 -10.36
N LYS A 113 -2.07 -21.68 -9.75
CA LYS A 113 -0.90 -22.26 -10.45
C LYS A 113 -1.15 -23.68 -10.94
N LYS A 114 -2.28 -24.31 -10.56
CA LYS A 114 -2.74 -25.58 -11.12
C LYS A 114 -3.55 -25.32 -12.37
#